data_AF-A0A833QIN7-F1
#
_entry.id   AF-A0A833QIN7-F1
#
_cell.length_a   1.000
_cell.length_b   1.000
_cell.length_c   1.000
_cell.angle_alpha   90.00
_cell.angle_beta   90.00
_cell.angle_gamma   90.00
#
_symmetry.space_group_name_H-M   'P 1'
#
loop_
_entity.id
_entity.type
_entity.pdbx_description
1 polymer ?
#
loop_
_entity_poly.entity_id
_entity_poly.type
_entity_poly.pdbx_seq_one_letter_code
_entity_poly.pdbx_strand_id
1 'polypeptide(L)'
;MRCHSSIELDSSMYQKPPDGLLKFIDGVYNLSHSGLMGHIPDSIADMENLEVLDLSFNNLNRSIPVSLSKLTFLSKFSVAHSHLERIVLTAD
;
A
#
# COMPACT_ATOMS: atom_id res chain seq x y z
N MET A 1 -18.17 10.35 19.65
CA MET A 1 -17.12 11.36 19.39
C MET A 1 -16.09 10.70 18.46
N ARG A 2 -15.62 11.45 17.47
CA ARG A 2 -15.00 10.98 16.22
C ARG A 2 -13.64 10.27 16.44
N CYS A 3 -13.54 9.01 16.01
CA CYS A 3 -12.26 8.37 15.69
C CYS A 3 -12.27 8.02 14.19
N HIS A 4 -12.26 9.05 13.34
CA HIS A 4 -11.87 8.91 11.94
C HIS A 4 -10.39 9.28 11.86
N SER A 5 -9.53 8.35 12.24
CA SER A 5 -8.10 8.41 11.92
C SER A 5 -7.80 7.28 10.94
N SER A 6 -8.47 7.33 9.78
CA SER A 6 -8.13 6.48 8.64
C SER A 6 -6.89 7.09 7.99
N ILE A 7 -5.80 6.33 7.95
CA ILE A 7 -4.58 6.74 7.27
C ILE A 7 -4.84 6.62 5.77
N GLU A 8 -4.86 7.74 5.05
CA GLU A 8 -4.90 7.73 3.58
C GLU A 8 -3.49 7.37 3.08
N LEU A 9 -3.41 6.43 2.14
CA LEU A 9 -2.18 6.17 1.40
C LEU A 9 -1.94 7.34 0.45
N ASP A 10 -1.39 8.43 0.97
CA ASP A 10 -1.00 9.58 0.15
C ASP A 10 0.51 9.63 -0.06
N SER A 11 0.92 10.43 -1.04
CA SER A 11 2.33 10.64 -1.38
C SER A 11 3.16 11.25 -0.24
N SER A 12 2.51 11.74 0.82
CA SER A 12 3.17 12.33 2.00
C SER A 12 3.67 11.27 2.98
N MET A 13 3.12 10.05 2.97
CA MET A 13 3.61 8.92 3.77
C MET A 13 5.03 8.45 3.37
N TYR A 14 5.50 8.85 2.19
CA TYR A 14 6.85 8.54 1.67
C TYR A 14 7.91 9.55 2.14
N GLN A 15 7.53 10.67 2.76
CA GLN A 15 8.47 11.76 2.98
C GLN A 15 9.43 11.56 4.16
N LYS A 16 9.22 10.54 5.01
CA LYS A 16 10.17 10.17 6.07
C LYS A 16 9.75 8.82 6.65
N PRO A 17 10.64 7.81 6.77
CA PRO A 17 10.34 6.70 7.66
C PRO A 17 10.14 7.31 9.05
N PRO A 18 8.92 7.27 9.63
CA PRO A 18 8.74 7.70 11.01
C PRO A 18 9.62 6.80 11.87
N ASP A 19 10.11 7.28 13.01
CA ASP A 19 10.90 6.53 13.99
C ASP A 19 10.13 5.30 14.52
N GLY A 20 10.04 4.28 13.68
CA GLY A 20 9.15 3.13 13.70
C GLY A 20 9.71 2.07 12.76
N LEU A 21 10.94 1.66 13.09
CA LEU A 21 11.91 0.80 12.41
C LEU A 21 11.42 -0.58 11.91
N LEU A 22 10.12 -0.89 12.01
CA LEU A 22 9.54 -2.20 11.75
C LEU A 22 8.71 -2.27 10.47
N LYS A 23 8.31 -1.13 9.89
CA LYS A 23 7.39 -1.15 8.74
C LYS A 23 8.10 -1.33 7.40
N PHE A 24 9.37 -0.92 7.30
CA PHE A 24 10.20 -1.09 6.10
C PHE A 24 11.56 -1.66 6.48
N ILE A 25 11.73 -2.97 6.32
CA ILE A 25 13.01 -3.67 6.50
C ILE A 25 13.28 -4.47 5.24
N ASP A 26 14.45 -4.28 4.63
CA ASP A 26 14.94 -5.15 3.54
C ASP A 26 13.91 -5.43 2.43
N GLY A 27 13.28 -4.38 1.88
CA GLY A 27 12.27 -4.53 0.82
C GLY A 27 10.90 -5.07 1.29
N VAL A 28 10.67 -5.24 2.59
CA VAL A 28 9.37 -5.63 3.15
C VAL A 28 8.64 -4.40 3.67
N TYR A 29 7.48 -4.10 3.08
CA TYR A 29 6.56 -3.06 3.54
C TYR A 29 5.24 -3.68 4.03
N ASN A 30 5.06 -3.71 5.36
CA ASN A 30 3.86 -4.25 5.98
C ASN A 30 2.98 -3.13 6.55
N LEU A 31 1.84 -2.91 5.90
CA LEU A 31 0.78 -2.01 6.33
C LEU A 31 -0.53 -2.76 6.59
N SER A 32 -0.48 -4.05 6.87
CA SER A 32 -1.67 -4.80 7.24
C SER A 32 -2.35 -4.20 8.48
N HIS A 33 -3.68 -4.27 8.54
CA HIS A 33 -4.48 -3.75 9.67
C HIS A 33 -4.24 -2.25 10.00
N SER A 34 -3.76 -1.46 9.04
CA SER A 34 -3.48 -0.04 9.27
C SER A 34 -4.70 0.88 9.05
N GLY A 35 -5.88 0.30 8.82
CA GLY A 35 -7.12 1.06 8.59
C GLY A 35 -7.08 1.89 7.31
N LEU A 36 -6.26 1.48 6.33
CA LEU A 36 -6.10 2.21 5.08
C LEU A 36 -7.39 2.20 4.27
N MET A 37 -7.69 3.32 3.62
CA MET A 37 -8.90 3.50 2.81
C MET A 37 -8.54 4.22 1.51
N GLY A 38 -9.36 4.03 0.47
CA GLY A 38 -9.14 4.66 -0.85
C GLY A 38 -8.30 3.81 -1.81
N HIS A 39 -7.62 4.49 -2.74
CA HIS A 39 -6.76 3.90 -3.78
C HIS A 39 -5.31 3.73 -3.32
N ILE A 40 -4.58 2.81 -3.96
CA ILE A 40 -3.13 2.70 -3.79
C ILE A 40 -2.49 3.74 -4.72
N PRO A 41 -1.64 4.65 -4.22
CA PRO A 41 -1.05 5.71 -5.04
C PRO A 41 0.06 5.17 -5.94
N ASP A 42 0.25 5.79 -7.10
CA ASP A 42 1.31 5.41 -8.06
C ASP A 42 2.72 5.54 -7.51
N SER A 43 2.94 6.39 -6.50
CA SER A 43 4.24 6.55 -5.84
C SER A 43 4.72 5.29 -5.13
N ILE A 44 3.87 4.28 -4.91
CA ILE A 44 4.31 2.98 -4.42
C ILE A 44 5.27 2.30 -5.40
N ALA A 45 5.19 2.66 -6.68
CA ALA A 45 6.07 2.16 -7.74
C ALA A 45 7.50 2.75 -7.66
N ASP A 46 7.72 3.80 -6.87
CA ASP A 46 9.05 4.40 -6.67
C ASP A 46 9.91 3.57 -5.68
N MET A 47 9.31 2.61 -4.98
CA MET A 47 9.99 1.70 -4.07
C MET A 47 10.62 0.53 -4.84
N GLU A 48 11.53 0.81 -5.78
CA GLU A 48 12.05 -0.19 -6.75
C GLU A 48 12.61 -1.48 -6.10
N ASN A 49 13.16 -1.39 -4.89
CA ASN A 49 13.70 -2.54 -4.14
C ASN A 49 12.64 -3.26 -3.28
N LEU A 50 11.35 -2.99 -3.47
CA LEU A 50 10.28 -3.61 -2.68
C LEU A 50 10.10 -5.08 -3.11
N GLU A 51 10.30 -5.99 -2.16
CA GLU A 51 10.14 -7.43 -2.33
C GLU A 51 8.80 -7.93 -1.83
N VAL A 52 8.30 -7.35 -0.74
CA VAL A 52 7.05 -7.75 -0.10
C VAL A 52 6.20 -6.53 0.21
N LEU A 53 4.97 -6.52 -0.27
CA LEU A 53 3.97 -5.50 0.06
C LEU A 53 2.73 -6.17 0.66
N ASP A 54 2.49 -5.94 1.95
CA ASP A 54 1.31 -6.44 2.64
C ASP A 54 0.38 -5.28 3.01
N LEU A 55 -0.76 -5.22 2.31
CA LEU A 55 -1.85 -4.29 2.53
C LEU A 55 -3.12 -5.00 3.02
N SER A 56 -3.00 -6.24 3.52
CA SER A 56 -4.15 -7.04 3.95
C SER A 56 -4.91 -6.42 5.13
N PHE A 57 -6.19 -6.78 5.25
CA PHE A 57 -7.06 -6.27 6.33
C PHE A 57 -7.13 -4.74 6.39
N ASN A 58 -7.10 -4.11 5.22
CA ASN A 58 -7.38 -2.69 5.07
C ASN A 58 -8.71 -2.51 4.33
N ASN A 59 -9.26 -1.32 4.40
CA ASN A 59 -10.50 -0.96 3.74
C ASN A 59 -10.24 -0.23 2.41
N LEU A 60 -9.25 -0.75 1.66
CA LEU A 60 -8.92 -0.30 0.30
C LEU A 60 -10.09 -0.65 -0.61
N ASN A 61 -10.53 0.33 -1.40
CA ASN A 61 -11.65 0.21 -2.32
C ASN A 61 -11.19 0.73 -3.68
N ARG A 62 -11.67 0.11 -4.77
CA ARG A 62 -11.31 0.34 -6.20
C ARG A 62 -10.20 -0.58 -6.73
N SER A 63 -9.28 -0.02 -7.51
CA SER A 63 -8.33 -0.68 -8.41
C SER A 63 -6.93 -0.78 -7.82
N ILE A 64 -6.14 -1.64 -8.43
CA ILE A 64 -4.70 -1.78 -8.18
C ILE A 64 -4.00 -0.98 -9.30
N PRO A 65 -3.12 -0.02 -9.00
CA PRO A 65 -2.52 0.82 -10.03
C PRO A 65 -1.58 -0.01 -10.91
N VAL A 66 -1.58 0.26 -12.21
CA VAL A 66 -0.70 -0.42 -13.18
C VAL A 66 0.78 -0.15 -12.88
N SER A 67 1.07 0.98 -12.23
CA SER A 67 2.42 1.38 -11.84
C SER A 67 3.13 0.35 -10.95
N LEU A 68 2.39 -0.48 -10.21
CA LEU A 68 2.95 -1.63 -9.47
C LEU A 68 3.71 -2.61 -10.36
N SER A 69 3.45 -2.63 -11.68
CA SER A 69 4.23 -3.43 -12.63
C SER A 69 5.69 -2.99 -12.74
N LYS A 70 6.05 -1.80 -12.25
CA LYS A 70 7.44 -1.32 -12.20
C LYS A 70 8.25 -1.94 -11.07
N LEU A 71 7.60 -2.52 -10.07
CA LEU A 71 8.26 -3.16 -8.93
C LEU A 71 8.79 -4.54 -9.33
N THR A 72 9.92 -4.57 -10.04
CA THR A 72 10.48 -5.79 -10.62
C THR A 72 10.98 -6.80 -9.59
N PHE A 73 11.24 -6.35 -8.35
CA PHE A 73 11.67 -7.19 -7.24
C PHE A 73 10.51 -7.70 -6.38
N LEU A 74 9.27 -7.26 -6.65
CA LEU A 74 8.11 -7.61 -5.84
C LEU A 74 7.77 -9.10 -6.02
N SER A 75 8.08 -9.89 -4.98
CA SER A 75 7.85 -11.33 -4.94
C SER A 75 6.51 -11.67 -4.26
N LYS A 76 6.03 -10.79 -3.36
CA LYS A 76 4.79 -11.00 -2.62
C LYS A 76 3.98 -9.72 -2.53
N PHE A 77 2.75 -9.78 -3.01
CA PHE A 77 1.77 -8.71 -2.88
C PHE A 77 0.48 -9.26 -2.28
N SER A 78 0.03 -8.68 -1.17
CA SER A 78 -1.18 -9.11 -0.46
C SER A 78 -2.13 -7.94 -0.25
N VAL A 79 -3.37 -8.12 -0.69
CA VAL A 79 -4.52 -7.24 -0.43
C VAL A 79 -5.68 -8.06 0.15
N ALA A 80 -5.37 -9.21 0.73
CA ALA A 80 -6.36 -10.14 1.28
C ALA A 80 -7.23 -9.44 2.34
N HIS A 81 -8.50 -9.85 2.45
CA HIS A 81 -9.45 -9.26 3.39
C HIS A 81 -9.61 -7.73 3.23
N SER A 82 -9.45 -7.22 1.99
CA SER A 82 -9.83 -5.87 1.60
C SER A 82 -11.14 -5.89 0.80
N HIS A 83 -11.89 -4.79 0.80
CA HIS A 83 -13.15 -4.64 0.05
C HIS A 83 -12.92 -4.32 -1.43
N LEU A 84 -11.98 -5.01 -2.08
CA LEU A 84 -11.71 -4.81 -3.50
C LEU A 84 -12.90 -5.32 -4.32
N GLU A 85 -13.76 -4.40 -4.77
CA GLU A 85 -14.93 -4.71 -5.61
C GLU A 85 -14.52 -5.35 -6.94
N ARG A 86 -13.35 -4.99 -7.49
CA ARG A 86 -12.82 -5.55 -8.73
C ARG A 86 -11.31 -5.38 -8.84
N ILE A 87 -10.58 -6.44 -9.17
CA ILE A 87 -9.17 -6.33 -9.59
C ILE A 87 -9.17 -5.73 -11.00
N VAL A 88 -8.88 -4.43 -11.07
CA VAL A 88 -8.69 -3.71 -12.33
C VAL A 88 -7.34 -3.05 -12.22
N LEU A 89 -6.50 -3.24 -13.24
CA LEU A 89 -5.30 -2.45 -13.40
C LEU A 89 -5.73 -1.13 -14.06
N THR A 90 -5.59 -0.01 -13.35
CA THR A 90 -5.85 1.32 -13.89
C THR A 90 -4.55 2.12 -13.92
N ALA A 91 -4.35 2.89 -14.98
CA ALA A 91 -3.42 4.01 -14.98
C ALA A 91 -4.29 5.24 -14.70
N ASP A 92 -4.01 5.99 -13.64
CA ASP A 92 -4.62 7.30 -13.42
C ASP A 92 -3.91 8.38 -14.25
#